data_AF-A0A954FC78-F1
#
_entry.id   AF-A0A954FC78-F1
#
_cell.length_a   1.000
_cell.length_b   1.000
_cell.length_c   1.000
_cell.angle_alpha   90.00
_cell.angle_beta   90.00
_cell.angle_gamma   90.00
#
_symmetry.space_group_name_H-M   'P 1'
#
loop_
_entity.id
_entity.type
_entity.pdbx_description
1 polymer ?
#
loop_
_entity_poly.entity_id
_entity_poly.type
_entity_poly.pdbx_seq_one_letter_code
_entity_poly.pdbx_strand_id
1 'polypeptide(L)'
;MKDLLTTASSIIIILFCVSLLFLSERNGSGSGDLEVPASNAETQAGKHPHARTTMFTRVQSVKLKKGVLMFVTLCEDGLKEHYFLIRDKNVVLIKKNAGDMPGNAIKFDDDGYNTLLVTIPNTFDIDLMDAMTTPF
;
A
#
# COMPACT_ATOMS: atom_id res chain seq x y z
N MET A 1 45.14 27.06 1.34
CA MET A 1 43.86 27.45 0.70
C MET A 1 43.21 26.30 -0.07
N LYS A 2 43.97 25.45 -0.77
CA LYS A 2 43.44 24.26 -1.46
C LYS A 2 42.85 23.24 -0.49
N ASP A 3 43.48 23.00 0.66
CA ASP A 3 42.98 22.02 1.64
C ASP A 3 41.65 22.43 2.26
N LEU A 4 41.49 23.72 2.59
CA LEU A 4 40.23 24.26 3.10
C LEU A 4 39.09 24.14 2.08
N LEU A 5 39.38 24.37 0.79
CA LEU A 5 38.40 24.23 -0.29
C LEU A 5 38.01 22.75 -0.51
N THR A 6 38.98 21.84 -0.46
CA THR A 6 38.73 20.39 -0.57
C THR A 6 37.92 19.88 0.62
N THR A 7 38.22 20.34 1.83
CA THR A 7 37.46 19.99 3.05
C THR A 7 36.04 20.57 3.01
N ALA A 8 35.87 21.81 2.55
CA ALA A 8 34.53 22.39 2.39
C ALA A 8 33.71 21.63 1.33
N SER A 9 34.34 21.26 0.22
CA SER A 9 33.70 20.48 -0.85
C SER A 9 33.27 19.09 -0.37
N SER A 10 34.12 18.38 0.40
CA SER A 10 33.77 17.06 0.93
C SER A 10 32.61 17.13 1.93
N ILE A 11 32.56 18.17 2.78
CA ILE A 11 31.44 18.38 3.70
C ILE A 11 30.13 18.62 2.94
N ILE A 12 30.15 19.44 1.88
CA ILE A 12 28.96 19.70 1.06
C ILE A 12 28.46 18.41 0.41
N ILE A 13 29.37 17.59 -0.13
CA ILE A 13 29.02 16.29 -0.74
C ILE A 13 28.42 15.34 0.30
N ILE A 14 29.00 15.26 1.51
CA ILE A 14 28.47 14.42 2.60
C ILE A 14 27.07 14.89 3.00
N LEU A 15 26.87 16.20 3.20
CA LEU A 15 25.56 16.75 3.56
C LEU A 15 24.51 16.51 2.46
N PHE A 16 24.89 16.61 1.19
CA PHE A 16 24.02 16.30 0.06
C PHE A 16 23.62 14.82 0.04
N CYS A 17 24.59 13.91 0.21
CA CYS A 17 24.32 12.46 0.29
C CYS A 17 23.41 12.11 1.47
N VAL A 18 23.64 12.71 2.65
CA VAL A 18 22.77 12.53 3.81
C VAL A 18 21.36 13.07 3.54
N SER A 19 21.23 14.22 2.87
CA SER A 19 19.94 14.79 2.47
C SER A 19 19.19 13.87 1.51
N LEU A 20 19.89 13.22 0.56
CA LEU A 20 19.29 12.22 -0.32
C LEU A 20 18.82 10.97 0.43
N LEU A 21 19.54 10.54 1.46
CA LEU A 21 19.09 9.42 2.32
C LEU A 21 17.80 9.80 3.07
N PHE A 22 17.73 11.00 3.66
CA PHE A 22 16.51 11.48 4.31
C PHE A 22 15.35 11.73 3.33
N LEU A 23 15.62 12.20 2.10
CA LEU A 23 14.59 12.31 1.05
C LEU A 23 14.09 10.92 0.61
N SER A 24 14.98 9.93 0.50
CA SER A 24 14.63 8.55 0.17
C SER A 24 13.77 7.91 1.26
N GLU A 25 14.08 8.17 2.53
CA GLU A 25 13.31 7.70 3.69
C GLU A 25 11.94 8.41 3.81
N ARG A 26 11.86 9.68 3.41
CA ARG A 26 10.59 10.43 3.35
C ARG A 26 9.69 9.98 2.20
N ASN A 27 10.26 9.53 1.08
CA ASN A 27 9.48 8.94 -0.02
C ASN A 27 8.96 7.53 0.30
N GLY A 28 9.43 6.92 1.40
CA GLY A 28 8.91 5.65 1.95
C GLY A 28 7.82 5.80 3.02
N SER A 29 7.50 7.02 3.47
CA SER A 29 6.52 7.28 4.54
C SER A 29 5.38 8.23 4.13
N GLY A 30 5.25 8.52 2.84
CA GLY A 30 4.15 9.32 2.29
C GLY A 30 2.86 8.51 2.08
N SER A 31 2.23 8.05 3.16
CA SER A 31 0.76 7.96 3.19
C SER A 31 0.30 8.83 4.35
N GLY A 32 -0.38 9.94 4.03
CA GLY A 32 -0.90 10.87 5.02
C GLY A 32 -1.66 10.16 6.13
N ASP A 33 -1.13 10.32 7.33
CA ASP A 33 -1.80 10.09 8.59
C ASP A 33 -2.95 11.10 8.68
N LEU A 34 -4.12 10.72 8.17
CA LEU A 34 -5.37 11.40 8.44
C LEU A 34 -5.90 10.79 9.73
N GLU A 35 -5.52 11.39 10.86
CA GLU A 35 -6.21 11.23 12.13
C GLU A 35 -7.68 11.62 11.94
N VAL A 36 -8.54 10.63 11.72
CA VAL A 36 -9.99 10.80 11.82
C VAL A 36 -10.34 10.83 13.31
N PRO A 37 -11.04 11.86 13.81
CA PRO A 37 -11.32 11.98 15.23
C PRO A 37 -12.24 10.83 15.67
N ALA A 38 -11.84 10.20 16.76
CA ALA A 38 -12.53 9.08 17.38
C ALA A 38 -13.98 9.41 17.74
N SER A 39 -14.91 8.68 17.15
CA SER A 39 -16.19 8.35 17.78
C SER A 39 -16.74 7.11 17.09
N ASN A 40 -16.49 5.94 17.67
CA ASN A 40 -17.47 4.88 17.93
C ASN A 40 -16.73 3.69 18.55
N ALA A 41 -16.99 3.49 19.84
CA ALA A 41 -16.48 2.39 20.64
C ALA A 41 -17.17 1.09 20.25
N GLU A 42 -16.55 0.27 19.40
CA GLU A 42 -16.78 -1.19 19.32
C GLU A 42 -15.84 -1.85 18.29
N THR A 43 -14.55 -1.99 18.63
CA THR A 43 -13.63 -3.11 18.27
C THR A 43 -12.18 -2.71 18.56
N GLN A 44 -11.83 -2.60 19.84
CA GLN A 44 -10.44 -2.75 20.29
C GLN A 44 -10.32 -4.05 21.10
N ALA A 45 -10.61 -5.17 20.46
CA ALA A 45 -10.02 -6.43 20.87
C ALA A 45 -8.63 -6.50 20.20
N GLY A 46 -7.58 -6.54 21.01
CA GLY A 46 -6.17 -6.25 20.68
C GLY A 46 -5.73 -6.61 19.25
N LYS A 47 -5.46 -5.58 18.44
CA LYS A 47 -4.70 -5.77 17.20
C LYS A 47 -3.26 -6.12 17.55
N HIS A 48 -2.70 -7.12 16.87
CA HIS A 48 -1.30 -7.51 17.02
C HIS A 48 -0.38 -6.30 16.75
N PRO A 49 0.77 -6.15 17.43
CA PRO A 49 1.70 -5.03 17.19
C PRO A 49 2.23 -4.96 15.74
N HIS A 50 2.10 -6.03 14.97
CA HIS A 50 2.45 -6.04 13.54
C HIS A 50 1.26 -5.90 12.60
N ALA A 51 0.04 -5.75 13.11
CA ALA A 51 -1.13 -5.54 12.27
C ALA A 51 -1.00 -4.21 11.52
N ARG A 52 -1.19 -4.24 10.21
CA ARG A 52 -1.06 -3.06 9.34
C ARG A 52 -2.24 -3.00 8.39
N THR A 53 -2.82 -1.81 8.27
CA THR A 53 -3.86 -1.54 7.28
C THR A 53 -3.33 -0.58 6.24
N THR A 54 -3.41 -0.96 4.97
CA THR A 54 -3.08 -0.10 3.83
C THR A 54 -4.31 0.04 2.94
N MET A 55 -4.69 1.28 2.63
CA MET A 55 -5.80 1.55 1.72
C MET A 55 -5.31 2.28 0.48
N PHE A 56 -5.56 1.69 -0.68
CA PHE A 56 -5.33 2.33 -1.97
C PHE A 56 -6.62 3.01 -2.39
N THR A 57 -6.61 4.33 -2.48
CA THR A 57 -7.73 5.14 -2.98
C THR A 57 -7.57 5.47 -4.46
N ARG A 58 -8.65 5.94 -5.11
CA ARG A 58 -8.64 6.34 -6.54
C ARG A 58 -8.21 5.21 -7.48
N VAL A 59 -8.56 3.98 -7.14
CA VAL A 59 -8.36 2.79 -7.97
C VAL A 59 -9.25 2.90 -9.21
N GLN A 60 -8.62 2.82 -10.37
CA GLN A 60 -9.26 2.97 -11.68
C GLN A 60 -9.67 1.63 -12.27
N SER A 61 -8.84 0.61 -12.07
CA SER A 61 -9.08 -0.72 -12.59
C SER A 61 -8.43 -1.76 -11.68
N VAL A 62 -9.03 -2.95 -11.69
CA VAL A 62 -8.59 -4.09 -10.90
C VAL A 62 -8.72 -5.33 -11.76
N LYS A 63 -7.71 -6.19 -11.73
CA LYS A 63 -7.69 -7.44 -12.48
C LYS A 63 -6.98 -8.49 -11.66
N LEU A 64 -7.55 -9.69 -11.62
CA LEU A 64 -6.91 -10.85 -11.03
C LEU A 64 -6.53 -11.80 -12.16
N LYS A 65 -5.26 -12.18 -12.26
CA LYS A 65 -4.80 -13.12 -13.29
C LYS A 65 -3.68 -13.98 -12.75
N LYS A 66 -3.80 -15.30 -12.89
CA LYS A 66 -2.77 -16.29 -12.51
C LYS A 66 -2.27 -16.11 -11.06
N GLY A 67 -3.18 -15.76 -10.14
CA GLY A 67 -2.83 -15.53 -8.73
C GLY A 67 -2.13 -14.20 -8.43
N VAL A 68 -2.13 -13.25 -9.37
CA VAL A 68 -1.60 -11.89 -9.18
C VAL A 68 -2.76 -10.91 -9.24
N LEU A 69 -2.97 -10.15 -8.17
CA LEU A 69 -3.84 -8.99 -8.16
C LEU A 69 -3.09 -7.81 -8.76
N MET A 70 -3.64 -7.29 -9.85
CA MET A 70 -3.15 -6.12 -10.55
C MET A 70 -4.18 -5.02 -10.39
N PHE A 71 -3.75 -3.81 -10.06
CA PHE A 71 -4.66 -2.67 -10.04
C PHE A 71 -3.92 -1.37 -10.37
N VAL A 72 -4.68 -0.39 -10.87
CA VAL A 72 -4.15 0.92 -11.25
C VAL A 72 -4.76 1.98 -10.35
N THR A 73 -3.92 2.84 -9.78
CA THR A 73 -4.36 4.01 -9.00
C THR A 73 -4.04 5.30 -9.74
N LEU A 74 -4.88 6.31 -9.58
CA LEU A 74 -4.59 7.67 -10.03
C LEU A 74 -3.88 8.45 -8.92
N CYS A 75 -2.60 8.77 -9.14
CA CYS A 75 -1.74 9.59 -8.29
C CYS A 75 -1.54 10.99 -8.91
N GLU A 76 -0.86 11.88 -8.19
CA GLU A 76 -0.54 13.24 -8.69
C GLU A 76 0.30 13.22 -9.97
N ASP A 77 1.24 12.27 -10.05
CA ASP A 77 2.13 12.08 -11.20
C ASP A 77 1.50 11.25 -12.34
N GLY A 78 0.21 10.91 -12.23
CA GLY A 78 -0.53 10.12 -13.21
C GLY A 78 -0.92 8.72 -12.74
N LEU A 79 -1.00 7.77 -13.68
CA LEU A 79 -1.42 6.40 -13.38
C LEU A 79 -0.26 5.58 -12.83
N LYS A 80 -0.52 4.86 -11.73
CA LYS A 80 0.44 3.96 -11.10
C LYS A 80 -0.12 2.55 -11.06
N GLU A 81 0.64 1.61 -11.60
CA GLU A 81 0.31 0.18 -11.58
C GLU A 81 0.85 -0.48 -10.31
N HIS A 82 0.07 -1.40 -9.75
CA HIS A 82 0.42 -2.19 -8.58
C HIS A 82 0.24 -3.67 -8.88
N TYR A 83 1.17 -4.47 -8.40
CA TYR A 83 1.21 -5.91 -8.60
C TYR A 83 1.36 -6.59 -7.25
N PHE A 84 0.42 -7.47 -6.91
CA PHE A 84 0.41 -8.18 -5.64
C PHE A 84 0.20 -9.67 -5.84
N LEU A 85 1.17 -10.48 -5.38
CA LEU A 85 1.10 -11.93 -5.47
C LEU A 85 0.23 -12.49 -4.34
N ILE A 86 -0.81 -13.24 -4.71
CA ILE A 86 -1.81 -13.79 -3.78
C ILE A 86 -1.51 -15.25 -3.42
N ARG A 87 -0.92 -16.03 -4.35
CA ARG A 87 -0.75 -17.49 -4.19
C ARG A 87 0.26 -17.90 -3.11
N ASP A 88 1.19 -17.03 -2.74
CA ASP A 88 2.31 -17.37 -1.84
C ASP A 88 2.08 -16.93 -0.38
N LYS A 89 0.98 -16.23 -0.10
CA LYS A 89 0.64 -15.71 1.23
C LYS A 89 -0.71 -16.28 1.67
N ASN A 90 -0.99 -16.33 2.97
CA ASN A 90 -2.35 -16.66 3.45
C ASN A 90 -3.27 -15.46 3.19
N VAL A 91 -3.62 -15.27 1.91
CA VAL A 91 -4.44 -14.15 1.48
C VAL A 91 -5.90 -14.57 1.44
N VAL A 92 -6.74 -13.79 2.10
CA VAL A 92 -8.19 -13.93 2.02
C VAL A 92 -8.72 -12.77 1.18
N LEU A 93 -9.25 -13.10 -0.01
CA LEU A 93 -9.89 -12.13 -0.89
C LEU A 93 -11.34 -11.96 -0.49
N ILE A 94 -11.74 -10.72 -0.20
CA ILE A 94 -13.11 -10.39 0.19
C ILE A 94 -13.70 -9.47 -0.88
N LYS A 95 -14.72 -9.97 -1.58
CA LYS A 95 -15.55 -9.16 -2.48
C LYS A 95 -16.77 -8.65 -1.70
N LYS A 96 -16.68 -7.43 -1.17
CA LYS A 96 -17.79 -6.78 -0.48
C LYS A 96 -17.65 -5.26 -0.53
N ASN A 97 -18.78 -4.57 -0.51
CA ASN A 97 -18.79 -3.15 -0.14
C ASN A 97 -18.58 -3.09 1.38
N ALA A 98 -17.35 -2.81 1.82
CA ALA A 98 -17.12 -2.49 3.23
C ALA A 98 -17.75 -1.12 3.52
N GLY A 99 -18.58 -1.02 4.55
CA GLY A 99 -19.48 0.14 4.76
C GLY A 99 -18.80 1.51 4.61
N ASP A 100 -17.65 1.69 5.24
CA ASP A 100 -16.88 2.95 5.21
C ASP A 100 -15.87 3.05 4.06
N MET A 101 -15.80 2.03 3.20
CA MET A 101 -14.80 1.93 2.15
C MET A 101 -15.30 2.55 0.84
N PRO A 102 -14.55 3.50 0.24
CA PRO A 102 -14.91 4.05 -1.06
C PRO A 102 -15.02 2.98 -2.14
N GLY A 103 -16.00 3.13 -3.05
CA GLY A 103 -16.20 2.19 -4.16
C GLY A 103 -15.03 2.14 -5.16
N ASN A 104 -14.11 3.08 -5.11
CA ASN A 104 -12.89 3.11 -5.92
C ASN A 104 -11.63 2.91 -5.06
N ALA A 105 -11.72 2.08 -4.02
CA ALA A 105 -10.59 1.74 -3.18
C ALA A 105 -10.30 0.24 -3.18
N ILE A 106 -9.10 -0.14 -2.76
CA ILE A 106 -8.75 -1.51 -2.34
C ILE A 106 -8.12 -1.41 -0.96
N LYS A 107 -8.52 -2.29 -0.04
CA LYS A 107 -8.02 -2.31 1.34
C LYS A 107 -7.24 -3.59 1.61
N PHE A 108 -6.08 -3.45 2.22
CA PHE A 108 -5.21 -4.51 2.67
C PHE A 108 -5.16 -4.45 4.20
N ASP A 109 -5.60 -5.49 4.89
CA ASP A 109 -5.50 -5.64 6.34
C ASP A 109 -4.60 -6.85 6.64
N ASP A 110 -3.39 -6.58 7.12
CA ASP A 110 -2.50 -7.60 7.69
C ASP A 110 -2.85 -7.74 9.17
N ASP A 111 -3.19 -8.95 9.60
CA ASP A 111 -3.55 -9.25 10.99
C ASP A 111 -2.33 -9.38 11.92
N GLY A 112 -1.11 -9.37 11.36
CA GLY A 112 0.14 -9.56 12.08
C GLY A 112 0.46 -11.02 12.40
N TYR A 113 -0.41 -11.96 12.00
CA TYR A 113 -0.28 -13.41 12.15
C TYR A 113 -0.12 -14.12 10.81
N ASN A 114 0.47 -13.42 9.83
CA ASN A 114 0.73 -13.92 8.48
C ASN A 114 -0.56 -14.17 7.67
N THR A 115 -1.67 -13.50 8.00
CA THR A 115 -2.88 -13.45 7.17
C THR A 115 -3.04 -12.07 6.58
N LEU A 116 -3.31 -12.01 5.28
CA LEU A 116 -3.59 -10.76 4.60
C LEU A 116 -5.02 -10.77 4.06
N LEU A 117 -5.84 -9.90 4.61
CA LEU A 117 -7.18 -9.64 4.11
C LEU A 117 -7.10 -8.60 2.99
N VAL A 118 -7.57 -8.94 1.79
CA VAL A 118 -7.66 -7.99 0.69
C VAL A 118 -9.13 -7.79 0.34
N THR A 119 -9.65 -6.61 0.64
CA THR A 119 -11.04 -6.24 0.36
C THR A 119 -11.12 -5.48 -0.96
N ILE A 120 -11.93 -5.99 -1.88
CA ILE A 120 -12.22 -5.42 -3.19
C ILE A 120 -13.72 -5.08 -3.24
N PRO A 121 -14.10 -3.81 -3.48
CA PRO A 121 -15.49 -3.41 -3.62
C PRO A 121 -16.20 -4.08 -4.80
N ASN A 122 -17.53 -4.22 -4.71
CA ASN A 122 -18.34 -4.87 -5.74
C ASN A 122 -18.45 -4.05 -7.05
N THR A 123 -18.02 -2.79 -7.01
CA THR A 123 -17.92 -1.89 -8.18
C THR A 123 -16.91 -2.40 -9.21
N PHE A 124 -15.94 -3.21 -8.80
CA PHE A 124 -15.01 -3.86 -9.71
C PHE A 124 -15.54 -5.22 -10.13
N ASP A 125 -15.75 -5.38 -11.44
CA ASP A 125 -16.21 -6.64 -12.01
C ASP A 125 -15.06 -7.64 -12.15
N ILE A 126 -14.88 -8.44 -11.10
CA ILE A 126 -13.90 -9.53 -11.05
C ILE A 126 -14.60 -10.80 -10.59
N ASP A 127 -14.46 -11.85 -11.40
CA ASP A 127 -14.74 -13.21 -10.95
C ASP A 127 -13.51 -13.78 -10.23
N LEU A 128 -13.59 -13.82 -8.90
CA LEU A 128 -12.51 -14.36 -8.07
C LEU A 128 -12.34 -15.87 -8.24
N MET A 129 -13.43 -16.59 -8.51
CA MET A 129 -13.39 -18.06 -8.63
C MET A 129 -12.69 -18.46 -9.92
N ASP A 130 -13.10 -17.87 -11.05
CA ASP A 130 -12.43 -18.10 -12.33
C ASP A 130 -10.95 -17.74 -12.23
N ALA A 131 -10.63 -16.52 -11.81
CA ALA A 131 -9.26 -16.02 -11.80
C ALA A 131 -8.29 -16.79 -10.88
N MET A 132 -8.80 -17.49 -9.86
CA MET A 132 -7.98 -18.33 -8.97
C MET A 132 -7.82 -19.77 -9.47
N THR A 133 -8.82 -20.29 -10.20
CA THR A 133 -8.90 -21.70 -10.61
C THR A 133 -8.48 -21.98 -12.05
N THR A 134 -8.33 -20.96 -12.90
CA THR A 134 -7.87 -21.18 -14.27
C THR A 134 -6.46 -21.83 -14.29
N PRO A 135 -6.30 -23.01 -14.92
CA PRO A 135 -5.00 -23.65 -15.09
C PRO A 135 -4.11 -22.86 -16.07
N PHE A 136 -2.80 -23.14 -16.03
CA PHE A 136 -1.77 -22.43 -16.81
C PHE A 136 -1.83 -22.70 -18.31
#